data_AF-A0A7J4K9Q0-F1
#
_entry.id   AF-A0A7J4K9Q0-F1
#
_cell.length_a   1.000
_cell.length_b   1.000
_cell.length_c   1.000
_cell.angle_alpha   90.00
_cell.angle_beta   90.00
_cell.angle_gamma   90.00
#
_symmetry.space_group_name_H-M   'P 1'
#
loop_
_entity.id
_entity.type
_entity.pdbx_description
1 polymer ?
#
loop_
_entity_poly.entity_id
_entity_poly.type
_entity_poly.pdbx_seq_one_letter_code
_entity_poly.pdbx_strand_id
1 'polypeptide(L)'
;MDRTEIIRKAGLGAWVLPGRTYPLPLPRELEPYYCYTRDGGHSILVVIETEYQEGEDPVRFIIPAPVRTVLRGGFRIRDGLAWADIPYDSENGIAVDEQDVEY
;
A
#
# COMPACT_ATOMS: atom_id res chain seq x y z
N MET A 1 7.78 -10.42 7.30
CA MET A 1 6.49 -10.08 7.92
C MET A 1 5.40 -10.56 6.98
N ASP A 2 4.36 -11.24 7.46
CA ASP A 2 3.23 -11.59 6.59
C ASP A 2 2.21 -10.44 6.52
N ARG A 3 1.34 -10.47 5.50
CA ARG A 3 0.32 -9.44 5.27
C ARG A 3 -0.52 -9.11 6.50
N THR A 4 -0.95 -10.13 7.24
CA THR A 4 -1.84 -9.96 8.39
C THR A 4 -1.12 -9.24 9.52
N GLU A 5 0.15 -9.58 9.72
CA GLU A 5 1.01 -8.89 10.69
C GLU A 5 1.23 -7.42 10.31
N ILE A 6 1.46 -7.12 9.02
CA ILE A 6 1.59 -5.73 8.52
C ILE A 6 0.31 -4.95 8.80
N ILE A 7 -0.85 -5.47 8.39
CA ILE A 7 -2.16 -4.82 8.58
C ILE A 7 -2.41 -4.53 10.06
N ARG A 8 -2.09 -5.49 10.94
CA ARG A 8 -2.27 -5.33 12.38
C ARG A 8 -1.37 -4.23 12.95
N LYS A 9 -0.06 -4.25 12.62
CA LYS A 9 0.88 -3.27 13.17
C LYS A 9 0.67 -1.86 12.63
N ALA A 10 0.23 -1.72 11.38
CA ALA A 10 -0.13 -0.45 10.76
C ALA A 10 -1.51 0.07 11.20
N GLY A 11 -2.27 -0.66 12.02
CA GLY A 11 -3.59 -0.23 12.50
C GLY A 11 -4.70 -0.25 11.43
N LEU A 12 -4.50 -0.95 10.31
CA LEU A 12 -5.38 -0.93 9.14
C LEU A 12 -6.52 -1.98 9.20
N GLY A 13 -6.58 -2.79 10.26
CA GLY A 13 -7.48 -3.94 10.34
C GLY A 13 -8.97 -3.63 10.17
N ALA A 14 -9.43 -2.44 10.60
CA ALA A 14 -10.83 -2.03 10.44
C ALA A 14 -11.20 -1.62 9.01
N TRP A 15 -10.21 -1.33 8.17
CA TRP A 15 -10.37 -0.79 6.82
C TRP A 15 -10.17 -1.85 5.74
N VAL A 16 -9.35 -2.87 6.02
CA VAL A 16 -9.06 -3.96 5.08
C VAL A 16 -10.18 -5.01 5.08
N LEU A 17 -10.67 -5.35 3.89
CA LEU A 17 -11.69 -6.38 3.67
C LEU A 17 -11.03 -7.68 3.15
N PRO A 18 -11.27 -8.83 3.79
CA PRO A 18 -10.73 -10.11 3.35
C PRO A 18 -11.46 -10.67 2.11
N GLY A 19 -10.87 -11.71 1.51
CA GLY A 19 -11.54 -12.52 0.46
C GLY A 19 -11.57 -11.90 -0.93
N ARG A 20 -10.93 -10.74 -1.13
CA ARG A 20 -10.77 -10.12 -2.44
C ARG A 20 -9.43 -10.50 -3.05
N THR A 21 -9.38 -10.63 -4.36
CA THR A 21 -8.17 -10.86 -5.16
C THR A 21 -8.11 -9.81 -6.25
N TYR A 22 -6.90 -9.37 -6.61
CA TYR A 22 -6.74 -8.45 -7.74
C TYR A 22 -7.12 -9.15 -9.06
N PRO A 23 -7.92 -8.53 -9.94
CA PRO A 23 -8.41 -9.19 -11.15
C PRO A 23 -7.34 -9.35 -12.25
N LEU A 24 -6.23 -8.61 -12.16
CA LEU A 24 -5.12 -8.66 -13.12
C LEU A 24 -3.88 -9.31 -12.49
N PRO A 25 -2.93 -9.82 -13.31
CA PRO A 25 -1.66 -10.30 -12.78
C PRO A 25 -0.89 -9.19 -12.06
N LEU A 26 -0.57 -9.40 -10.79
CA LEU A 26 0.37 -8.57 -10.04
C LEU A 26 1.79 -9.10 -10.21
N PRO A 27 2.83 -8.24 -10.14
CA PRO A 27 4.18 -8.69 -9.90
C PRO A 27 4.22 -9.58 -8.65
N ARG A 28 4.88 -10.74 -8.74
CA ARG A 28 4.95 -11.73 -7.64
C ARG A 28 5.45 -11.14 -6.33
N GLU A 29 6.34 -10.16 -6.42
CA GLU A 29 6.91 -9.45 -5.27
C GLU A 29 5.87 -8.61 -4.53
N LEU A 30 4.79 -8.18 -5.20
CA LEU A 30 3.71 -7.37 -4.60
C LEU A 30 2.54 -8.21 -4.06
N GLU A 31 2.39 -9.46 -4.48
CA GLU A 31 1.32 -10.35 -4.01
C GLU A 31 1.20 -10.41 -2.47
N PRO A 32 2.29 -10.48 -1.69
CA PRO A 32 2.22 -10.51 -0.23
C PRO A 32 1.70 -9.19 0.39
N TYR A 33 1.76 -8.09 -0.34
CA TYR A 33 1.40 -6.75 0.13
C TYR A 33 0.01 -6.31 -0.35
N TYR A 34 -0.60 -7.07 -1.27
CA TYR A 34 -1.94 -6.75 -1.77
C TYR A 34 -3.01 -6.84 -0.68
N CYS A 35 -3.85 -5.81 -0.60
CA CYS A 35 -5.05 -5.77 0.21
C CYS A 35 -6.21 -5.12 -0.56
N TYR A 36 -7.42 -5.28 -0.04
CA TYR A 36 -8.58 -4.53 -0.51
C TYR A 36 -9.09 -3.67 0.64
N THR A 37 -9.20 -2.37 0.46
CA THR A 37 -9.74 -1.47 1.50
C THR A 37 -11.16 -1.03 1.18
N ARG A 38 -11.93 -0.69 2.22
CA ARG A 38 -13.33 -0.27 2.09
C ARG A 38 -13.51 0.99 1.24
N ASP A 39 -12.55 1.90 1.29
CA ASP A 39 -12.56 3.25 0.72
C ASP A 39 -11.70 3.37 -0.55
N GLY A 40 -10.54 2.70 -0.58
CA GLY A 40 -9.58 2.75 -1.69
C GLY A 40 -9.59 1.56 -2.63
N GLY A 41 -10.37 0.50 -2.33
CA GLY A 41 -10.49 -0.68 -3.18
C GLY A 41 -9.17 -1.46 -3.28
N HIS A 42 -8.80 -1.85 -4.50
CA HIS A 42 -7.59 -2.65 -4.75
C HIS A 42 -6.29 -1.87 -4.47
N SER A 43 -5.58 -2.30 -3.41
CA SER A 43 -4.42 -1.57 -2.88
C SER A 43 -3.22 -2.48 -2.61
N ILE A 44 -2.03 -1.89 -2.55
CA ILE A 44 -0.78 -2.48 -2.05
C ILE A 44 -0.41 -1.76 -0.75
N LEU A 45 -0.06 -2.52 0.27
CA LEU A 45 0.53 -1.99 1.50
C LEU A 45 1.97 -1.56 1.20
N VAL A 46 2.20 -0.25 1.16
CA VAL A 46 3.51 0.33 0.88
C VAL A 46 3.94 1.26 1.99
N VAL A 47 5.24 1.28 2.26
CA VAL A 47 5.87 2.39 2.98
C VAL A 47 6.03 3.55 2.00
N ILE A 48 5.52 4.72 2.38
CA ILE A 48 5.67 5.94 1.57
C ILE A 48 7.10 6.44 1.74
N GLU A 49 7.90 6.33 0.69
CA GLU A 49 9.32 6.66 0.77
C GLU A 49 9.58 8.14 1.03
N THR A 50 8.73 9.03 0.49
CA THR A 50 8.86 10.48 0.66
C THR A 50 8.62 10.94 2.10
N GLU A 51 7.79 10.23 2.85
CA GLU A 51 7.43 10.57 4.23
C GLU A 51 8.31 9.87 5.27
N TYR A 52 9.00 8.81 4.88
CA TYR A 52 9.81 8.04 5.80
C TYR A 52 10.96 8.87 6.38
N GLN A 53 11.07 8.85 7.70
CA GLN A 53 12.15 9.51 8.44
C GLN A 53 13.18 8.46 8.89
N GLU A 54 14.45 8.68 8.54
CA GLU A 54 15.53 7.75 8.89
C GLU A 54 15.60 7.53 10.41
N GLY A 55 15.63 6.26 10.83
CA GLY A 55 15.67 5.87 12.24
C GLY A 55 14.29 5.64 12.88
N GLU A 56 13.20 6.03 12.23
CA GLU A 56 11.84 5.68 12.65
C GLU A 56 11.45 4.27 12.18
N ASP A 57 10.43 3.68 12.84
CA ASP A 57 9.86 2.40 12.43
C ASP A 57 9.09 2.57 11.10
N PRO A 58 9.51 1.91 10.00
CA PRO A 58 8.85 1.99 8.70
C PRO A 58 7.36 1.64 8.74
N VAL A 59 6.94 0.79 9.69
CA VAL A 59 5.54 0.39 9.84
C VAL A 59 4.62 1.58 10.10
N ARG A 60 5.12 2.66 10.71
CA ARG A 60 4.37 3.90 10.97
C ARG A 60 4.01 4.67 9.70
N PHE A 61 4.69 4.37 8.59
CA PHE A 61 4.52 5.02 7.30
C PHE A 61 3.89 4.08 6.26
N ILE A 62 3.33 2.95 6.70
CA ILE A 62 2.62 2.02 5.82
C ILE A 62 1.21 2.52 5.57
N ILE A 63 0.86 2.64 4.30
CA ILE A 63 -0.51 2.94 3.87
C ILE A 63 -0.96 1.95 2.78
N PRO A 64 -2.29 1.74 2.63
CA PRO A 64 -2.83 1.15 1.43
C PRO A 64 -2.75 2.18 0.28
N ALA A 65 -2.04 1.83 -0.78
CA ALA A 65 -1.95 2.64 -2.00
C ALA A 65 -2.57 1.92 -3.19
N PRO A 66 -3.35 2.60 -4.07
CA PRO A 66 -3.96 1.95 -5.22
C PRO A 66 -2.92 1.22 -6.09
N VAL A 67 -3.26 0.01 -6.54
CA VAL A 67 -2.33 -0.86 -7.28
C VAL A 67 -1.72 -0.13 -8.48
N ARG A 68 -2.54 0.57 -9.28
CA ARG A 68 -2.08 1.30 -10.47
C ARG A 68 -1.10 2.42 -10.12
N THR A 69 -1.35 3.15 -9.04
CA THR A 69 -0.47 4.21 -8.57
C THR A 69 0.91 3.66 -8.20
N VAL A 70 0.96 2.53 -7.47
CA VAL A 70 2.23 1.89 -7.09
C VAL A 70 2.98 1.36 -8.31
N LEU A 71 2.28 0.73 -9.27
CA LEU A 71 2.90 0.24 -10.49
C LEU A 71 3.44 1.37 -11.39
N ARG A 72 2.74 2.50 -11.45
CA ARG A 72 3.16 3.67 -12.24
C ARG A 72 4.31 4.44 -11.59
N GLY A 73 4.27 4.63 -10.27
CA GLY A 73 5.34 5.29 -9.51
C GLY A 73 6.59 4.41 -9.34
N GLY A 74 6.44 3.10 -9.52
CA GLY A 74 7.49 2.14 -9.23
C GLY A 74 7.53 1.77 -7.75
N PHE A 75 8.14 0.63 -7.47
CA PHE A 75 8.28 0.12 -6.12
C PHE A 75 9.62 -0.60 -5.96
N ARG A 76 10.01 -0.80 -4.70
CA ARG A 76 11.13 -1.67 -4.32
C ARG A 76 10.78 -2.48 -3.09
N ILE A 77 11.27 -3.70 -3.02
CA ILE A 77 11.19 -4.50 -1.80
C ILE A 77 12.45 -4.25 -0.97
N ARG A 78 12.28 -3.74 0.24
CA ARG A 78 13.38 -3.48 1.18
C ARG A 78 12.95 -3.91 2.59
N ASP A 79 13.81 -4.70 3.23
CA ASP A 79 13.60 -5.23 4.59
C ASP A 79 12.26 -5.95 4.78
N GLY A 80 11.81 -6.64 3.72
CA GLY A 80 10.54 -7.37 3.73
C GLY A 80 9.29 -6.50 3.68
N LEU A 81 9.41 -5.22 3.29
CA LEU A 81 8.31 -4.29 3.03
C LEU A 81 8.38 -3.80 1.58
N ALA A 82 7.22 -3.48 1.00
CA ALA A 82 7.15 -2.75 -0.26
C ALA A 82 7.29 -1.25 0.02
N TRP A 83 8.15 -0.58 -0.73
CA TRP A 83 8.37 0.87 -0.65
C TRP A 83 8.03 1.48 -1.99
N ALA A 84 7.33 2.61 -1.95
CA ALA A 84 6.94 3.33 -3.16
C ALA A 84 7.22 4.83 -2.99
N ASP A 85 7.78 5.42 -4.03
CA ASP A 85 7.94 6.87 -4.17
C ASP A 85 6.70 7.40 -4.90
N ILE A 86 5.63 7.62 -4.14
CA ILE A 86 4.33 8.05 -4.66
C ILE A 86 3.93 9.38 -4.00
N PRO A 87 3.26 10.28 -4.73
CA PRO A 87 2.81 11.54 -4.17
C PRO A 87 1.78 11.29 -3.06
N TYR A 88 2.14 11.70 -1.85
CA TYR A 88 1.29 11.63 -0.67
C TYR A 88 1.16 13.02 -0.07
N ASP A 89 -0.06 13.38 0.30
CA ASP A 89 -0.39 14.58 1.04
C ASP A 89 -1.03 14.16 2.37
N SER A 90 -0.51 14.61 3.50
CA SER A 90 -1.00 14.17 4.81
C SER A 90 -2.42 14.65 5.13
N GLU A 91 -2.90 15.72 4.47
CA GLU A 91 -4.25 16.26 4.67
C GLU A 91 -5.28 15.59 3.75
N ASN A 92 -4.87 15.23 2.54
CA ASN A 92 -5.75 14.76 1.46
C ASN A 92 -5.53 13.29 1.07
N GLY A 93 -4.49 12.64 1.60
CA GLY A 93 -4.09 11.27 1.27
C GLY A 93 -3.21 11.18 0.01
N ILE A 94 -3.18 10.00 -0.61
CA ILE A 94 -2.52 9.85 -1.92
C ILE A 94 -3.30 10.68 -2.94
N ALA A 95 -2.60 11.47 -3.76
CA ALA A 95 -3.21 12.09 -4.92
C ALA A 95 -3.51 10.99 -5.96
N VAL A 96 -4.72 10.43 -5.90
CA VAL A 96 -5.19 9.39 -6.81
C VAL A 96 -5.80 10.08 -8.03
N ASP A 97 -5.33 9.77 -9.24
CA ASP A 97 -6.10 10.10 -10.45
C ASP A 97 -7.41 9.28 -10.39
N GLU A 98 -8.56 9.85 -10.76
CA GLU A 98 -9.85 9.13 -10.68
C GLU A 98 -9.81 7.78 -11.44
N GLN A 99 -8.91 7.64 -12.42
CA GLN A 99 -8.70 6.42 -13.21
C GLN A 99 -7.90 5.31 -12.49
N ASP A 100 -7.27 5.63 -11.35
CA ASP A 100 -6.44 4.69 -10.58
C ASP A 100 -7.23 3.99 -9.45
N VAL A 101 -8.46 4.42 -9.17
CA VAL A 101 -9.36 3.78 -8.19
C VAL A 101 -10.08 2.60 -8.85
N GLU A 102 -9.87 1.39 -8.33
CA GLU A 102 -10.51 0.15 -8.80
C GLU A 102 -11.24 -0.57 -7.65
N TYR A 103 -12.53 -0.91 -7.87
CA TYR A 103 -13.44 -1.56 -6.90
C TYR A 103 -13.64 -3.06 -7.18
#